data_AF-A0A6M0BM52-F1
#
_entry.id   AF-A0A6M0BM52-F1
#
_cell.length_a   1.000
_cell.length_b   1.000
_cell.length_c   1.000
_cell.angle_alpha   90.00
_cell.angle_beta   90.00
_cell.angle_gamma   90.00
#
_symmetry.space_group_name_H-M   'P 1'
#
loop_
_entity.id
_entity.type
_entity.pdbx_description
1 polymer ?
#
loop_
_entity_poly.entity_id
_entity_poly.type
_entity_poly.pdbx_seq_one_letter_code
_entity_poly.pdbx_strand_id
1 'polypeptide(L)' 'MPITPAIAVDAQSLPGDFHKDPADRIIVATARLSNCSIVTVDQKILNYSDVNAIPPT' A
#
# COMPACT_ATOMS: atom_id res chain seq x y z
N MET A 1 5.14 7.19 -11.48
CA MET A 1 3.73 7.65 -11.50
C MET A 1 3.56 8.75 -10.46
N PRO A 2 2.78 9.81 -10.73
CA PRO A 2 2.57 10.90 -9.78
C PRO A 2 1.60 10.47 -8.65
N ILE A 3 1.73 11.08 -7.48
CA ILE A 3 0.73 10.95 -6.41
C ILE A 3 -0.49 11.78 -6.81
N THR A 4 -1.62 11.12 -7.03
CA THR A 4 -2.89 11.77 -7.36
C THR A 4 -3.70 12.08 -6.10
N PRO A 5 -4.68 12.99 -6.13
CA PRO A 5 -5.59 13.20 -5.01
C PRO A 5 -6.30 11.91 -4.55
N ALA A 6 -6.63 11.01 -5.47
CA ALA A 6 -7.22 9.71 -5.14
C ALA A 6 -6.26 8.84 -4.30
N ILE A 7 -4.97 8.79 -4.67
CA ILE A 7 -3.94 8.10 -3.89
C ILE A 7 -3.81 8.73 -2.50
N ALA A 8 -3.81 10.07 -2.40
CA ALA A 8 -3.69 10.76 -1.11
C ALA A 8 -4.88 10.47 -0.18
N VAL A 9 -6.09 10.40 -0.73
CA VAL A 9 -7.31 10.06 0.03
C VAL A 9 -7.30 8.59 0.47
N ASP A 10 -7.02 7.65 -0.43
CA ASP A 10 -6.95 6.22 -0.11
C ASP A 10 -5.83 5.94 0.91
N ALA A 11 -4.67 6.59 0.75
CA ALA A 11 -3.57 6.51 1.72
C ALA A 11 -3.99 6.94 3.13
N GLN A 12 -4.96 7.85 3.29
CA GLN A 12 -5.50 8.21 4.60
C GLN A 12 -6.61 7.31 5.12
N SER A 13 -7.28 6.58 4.25
CA SER A 13 -8.47 5.79 4.55
C SER A 13 -8.28 4.28 4.36
N LEU A 14 -7.02 3.81 4.33
CA LEU A 14 -6.67 2.40 4.26
C LEU A 14 -7.48 1.57 5.28
N PRO A 15 -8.17 0.50 4.84
CA PRO A 15 -9.01 -0.30 5.74
C PRO A 15 -8.21 -0.98 6.85
N GLY A 16 -8.88 -1.20 7.98
CA GLY A 16 -8.30 -1.89 9.12
C GLY A 16 -7.17 -1.10 9.79
N ASP A 17 -6.32 -1.82 10.52
CA ASP A 17 -5.18 -1.23 11.22
C ASP A 17 -3.92 -1.40 10.35
N PHE A 18 -3.56 -0.33 9.64
CA PHE A 18 -2.37 -0.29 8.79
C PHE A 18 -1.33 0.68 9.37
N HIS A 19 -0.07 0.48 8.97
CA HIS A 19 1.07 1.28 9.36
C HIS A 19 0.81 2.80 9.36
N LYS A 20 1.30 3.50 10.39
CA LYS A 20 1.19 4.96 10.52
C LYS A 20 2.22 5.71 9.67
N ASP A 21 3.17 5.00 9.05
CA ASP A 21 4.19 5.61 8.21
C ASP A 21 3.56 6.20 6.93
N PRO A 22 3.74 7.51 6.66
CA PRO A 22 3.14 8.14 5.49
C PRO A 22 3.59 7.54 4.15
N ALA A 23 4.84 7.09 4.03
CA ALA A 23 5.36 6.56 2.78
C ALA A 23 4.79 5.17 2.49
N ASP A 24 4.74 4.28 3.49
CA ASP A 24 4.12 2.95 3.35
C ASP A 24 2.67 3.08 2.90
N ARG A 25 1.93 4.02 3.49
CA ARG A 25 0.52 4.26 3.15
C ARG A 25 0.34 4.72 1.71
N ILE A 26 1.21 5.62 1.24
CA ILE A 26 1.19 6.08 -0.15
C ILE A 26 1.53 4.93 -1.10
N ILE A 27 2.51 4.09 -0.78
CA ILE A 27 2.90 2.93 -1.59
C ILE A 27 1.72 1.94 -1.70
N VAL A 28 1.09 1.60 -0.57
CA VAL A 28 -0.05 0.69 -0.52
C VAL A 28 -1.25 1.23 -1.28
N ALA A 29 -1.62 2.50 -1.07
CA ALA A 29 -2.72 3.13 -1.79
C ALA A 29 -2.47 3.18 -3.31
N THR A 30 -1.22 3.48 -3.71
CA THR A 30 -0.83 3.48 -5.11
C THR A 30 -1.01 2.10 -5.74
N ALA A 31 -0.56 1.05 -5.06
CA ALA A 31 -0.67 -0.33 -5.53
C ALA A 31 -2.12 -0.80 -5.64
N ARG A 32 -2.95 -0.49 -4.63
CA ARG A 32 -4.40 -0.79 -4.61
C ARG A 32 -5.12 -0.13 -5.79
N LEU A 33 -4.96 1.17 -5.97
CA LEU A 33 -5.64 1.91 -7.04
C LEU A 33 -5.12 1.56 -8.44
N SER A 34 -3.86 1.12 -8.55
CA SER A 34 -3.26 0.72 -9.82
C SER A 34 -3.38 -0.79 -10.10
N ASN A 35 -4.03 -1.56 -9.23
CA ASN A 35 -4.12 -3.03 -9.30
C ASN A 35 -2.75 -3.71 -9.52
N CYS A 36 -1.72 -3.24 -8.83
CA CYS A 36 -0.34 -3.75 -8.93
C CYS A 36 0.07 -4.49 -7.65
N SER A 37 1.01 -5.44 -7.79
CA SER A 37 1.62 -6.11 -6.64
C SER A 37 2.76 -5.27 -6.04
N ILE A 38 2.90 -5.28 -4.72
CA ILE A 38 4.07 -4.74 -4.03
C ILE A 38 5.08 -5.87 -3.83
N VAL A 39 6.31 -5.69 -4.31
CA VAL A 39 7.43 -6.55 -3.94
C VAL A 39 8.10 -5.94 -2.72
N THR A 40 8.11 -6.66 -1.60
CA THR A 40 8.69 -6.14 -0.34
C THR A 40 9.12 -7.27 0.59
N VAL A 41 10.08 -6.97 1.46
CA VAL A 41 10.46 -7.81 2.61
C VAL A 41 9.76 -7.38 3.90
N ASP A 42 8.96 -6.30 3.85
CA ASP A 42 8.23 -5.81 5.01
C ASP A 42 7.06 -6.75 5.34
N GLN A 43 7.14 -7.41 6.49
CA GLN A 43 6.16 -8.41 6.90
C GLN A 43 4.78 -7.81 7.18
N LYS A 44 4.68 -6.53 7.54
CA LYS A 44 3.40 -5.89 7.82
C LYS A 44 2.65 -5.60 6.52
N ILE A 45 3.37 -5.19 5.47
CA ILE A 45 2.79 -5.05 4.13
C ILE A 45 2.44 -6.43 3.56
N LEU A 46 3.30 -7.44 3.71
CA LEU A 46 3.01 -8.81 3.26
C LEU A 46 1.78 -9.42 3.94
N ASN A 47 1.53 -9.08 5.20
CA ASN A 47 0.38 -9.57 5.96
C ASN A 47 -0.88 -8.72 5.79
N TYR A 48 -0.82 -7.62 5.03
CA TYR A 48 -1.95 -6.72 4.87
C TYR A 48 -2.89 -7.23 3.77
N SER A 49 -4.06 -7.74 4.15
CA SER A 49 -5.04 -8.40 3.26
C SER A 49 -5.61 -7.50 2.17
N ASP A 50 -5.52 -6.20 2.37
CA ASP A 50 -6.09 -5.16 1.53
C ASP A 50 -5.17 -4.78 0.36
N VAL A 51 -4.00 -5.41 0.20
CA VAL A 51 -3.13 -5.20 -0.96
C VAL A 51 -2.48 -6.51 -1.37
N ASN A 52 -2.23 -6.69 -2.66
CA ASN A 52 -1.44 -7.82 -3.12
C ASN A 52 0.04 -7.52 -2.89
N ALA A 53 0.69 -8.27 -2.01
CA ALA A 53 2.11 -8.14 -1.72
C ALA A 53 2.81 -9.51 -1.82
N ILE A 54 4.02 -9.51 -2.38
CA ILE A 54 4.82 -10.71 -2.60
C ILE A 54 6.26 -10.50 -2.10
N PRO A 55 6.92 -11.55 -1.57
CA PRO A 55 8.33 -11.47 -1.24
C PRO A 55 9.18 -11.39 -2.52
N PRO A 56 10.38 -10.77 -2.47
CA PRO A 56 11.34 -10.86 -3.56
C PRO A 56 11.85 -12.30 -3.74
N THR A 57 12.15 -12.67 -4.99
CA THR A 57 12.79 -13.93 -5.37
C THR A 57 14.27 -13.95 -5.01
#